data_AF-A0A3D3VYW2-F1
#
_entry.id   AF-A0A3D3VYW2-F1
#
_cell.length_a   1.000
_cell.length_b   1.000
_cell.length_c   1.000
_cell.angle_alpha   90.00
_cell.angle_beta   90.00
_cell.angle_gamma   90.00
#
_symmetry.space_group_name_H-M   'P 1'
#
loop_
_entity.id
_entity.type
_entity.pdbx_description
1 polymer ?
#
loop_
_entity_poly.entity_id
_entity_poly.type
_entity_poly.pdbx_seq_one_letter_code
_entity_poly.pdbx_strand_id
1 'polypeptide(L)' 'MTPAPLTVAWPPPRAQHPAAERSASRLLDGRQPTLVDRVFRDLPELFQPHDLLVFN' A
#
# COMPACT_ATOMS: atom_id res chain seq x y z
N MET A 1 -21.59 -17.32 -15.29
CA MET A 1 -21.23 -17.32 -13.86
C MET A 1 -20.94 -15.87 -13.48
N THR A 2 -21.89 -15.18 -12.83
CA THR A 2 -21.72 -13.77 -12.46
C THR A 2 -20.72 -13.69 -11.30
N PRO A 3 -19.63 -12.91 -11.38
CA PRO A 3 -18.73 -12.76 -10.24
C PRO A 3 -19.48 -12.08 -9.09
N ALA A 4 -19.30 -12.61 -7.87
CA ALA A 4 -19.84 -11.97 -6.67
C ALA A 4 -19.17 -10.60 -6.45
N PRO A 5 -19.89 -9.60 -5.93
CA PRO A 5 -19.32 -8.28 -5.66
C PRO A 5 -18.23 -8.36 -4.59
N LEU A 6 -17.12 -7.66 -4.80
CA LEU A 6 -16.06 -7.50 -3.81
C LEU A 6 -16.53 -6.51 -2.73
N THR A 7 -17.16 -7.01 -1.68
CA THR A 7 -17.54 -6.21 -0.50
C THR A 7 -16.51 -6.40 0.61
N VAL A 8 -15.96 -5.29 1.10
CA VAL A 8 -15.14 -5.23 2.31
C VAL A 8 -15.79 -4.29 3.33
N ALA A 9 -15.88 -4.71 4.58
CA ALA A 9 -16.36 -3.87 5.67
C ALA A 9 -15.22 -2.98 6.17
N TRP A 10 -15.49 -1.68 6.37
CA TRP A 10 -14.50 -0.74 6.89
C TRP A 10 -14.99 -0.07 8.19
N PRO A 11 -14.34 -0.30 9.34
CA PRO A 11 -14.74 0.32 10.60
C PRO A 11 -14.32 1.80 10.69
N PRO A 12 -15.14 2.69 11.29
CA PRO A 12 -14.74 4.07 11.56
C PRO A 12 -13.85 4.21 12.82
N PRO A 13 -13.00 5.25 12.93
CA PRO A 13 -12.69 6.27 11.92
C PRO A 13 -11.51 5.89 11.01
N ARG A 14 -11.51 6.45 9.79
CA ARG A 14 -10.36 6.42 8.85
C ARG A 14 -9.38 7.55 9.18
N ALA A 15 -8.14 7.46 8.67
CA ALA A 15 -7.18 8.55 8.78
C ALA A 15 -7.82 9.86 8.25
N GLN A 16 -7.90 10.86 9.11
CA GLN A 16 -8.54 12.15 8.79
C GLN A 16 -7.52 13.17 8.27
N HIS A 17 -6.25 12.98 8.61
CA HIS A 17 -5.14 13.83 8.20
C HIS A 17 -4.00 12.96 7.67
N PRO A 18 -3.20 13.46 6.70
CA PRO A 18 -2.00 12.78 6.26
C PRO A 18 -0.98 12.69 7.41
N ALA A 19 -0.03 11.76 7.30
CA ALA A 19 1.15 11.76 8.14
C ALA A 19 1.91 13.10 7.96
N ALA A 20 2.54 13.59 9.04
CA ALA A 20 3.31 14.84 9.02
C ALA A 20 4.41 14.83 7.96
N GLU A 21 5.06 13.67 7.78
CA GLU A 21 5.90 13.39 6.62
C GLU A 21 5.22 12.33 5.76
N ARG A 22 5.01 12.62 4.47
CA ARG A 22 4.29 11.73 3.55
C ARG A 22 4.95 10.34 3.45
N SER A 23 6.29 10.30 3.48
CA SER A 23 7.09 9.07 3.41
C SER A 23 6.96 8.18 4.67
N ALA A 24 6.45 8.72 5.78
CA ALA A 24 6.26 7.98 7.03
C ALA A 24 4.94 7.19 7.07
N SER A 25 4.14 7.24 6.00
CA SER A 25 2.93 6.44 5.87
C SER A 25 3.27 4.94 5.82
N ARG A 26 2.36 4.08 6.32
CA ARG A 26 2.49 2.63 6.20
C ARG A 26 2.31 2.17 4.75
N LEU A 27 3.11 1.21 4.33
CA LEU A 27 3.01 0.50 3.06
C LEU A 27 2.72 -0.97 3.36
N LEU A 28 1.55 -1.46 2.95
CA LEU A 28 1.23 -2.89 3.04
C LEU A 28 1.71 -3.58 1.76
N ASP A 29 2.77 -4.38 1.86
CA ASP A 29 3.33 -5.14 0.74
C ASP A 29 2.50 -6.42 0.53
N GLY A 30 1.70 -6.43 -0.54
CA GLY A 30 0.82 -7.53 -0.94
C GLY A 30 1.33 -8.33 -2.14
N ARG A 31 2.62 -8.23 -2.50
CA ARG A 31 3.20 -8.98 -3.64
C ARG A 31 3.26 -10.49 -3.41
N GLN A 32 3.19 -10.92 -2.15
CA GLN A 32 3.19 -12.32 -1.74
C GLN A 32 1.89 -12.63 -0.98
N PRO A 33 1.49 -13.91 -0.85
CA PRO A 33 0.28 -14.29 -0.10
C PRO A 33 0.31 -13.84 1.36
N THR A 34 1.49 -13.80 1.97
CA THR A 34 1.70 -13.22 3.30
C THR A 34 1.91 -11.73 3.16
N LEU A 35 1.03 -10.96 3.79
CA LEU A 35 1.11 -9.50 3.83
C LEU A 35 2.24 -9.04 4.76
N VAL A 36 3.00 -8.03 4.34
CA VAL A 36 4.09 -7.47 5.15
C VAL A 36 3.87 -5.97 5.35
N ASP A 37 3.85 -5.54 6.62
CA ASP A 37 3.85 -4.12 6.97
C ASP A 37 5.25 -3.51 6.77
N ARG A 38 5.31 -2.41 6.02
CA ARG A 38 6.52 -1.62 5.76
C ARG A 38 6.23 -0.12 5.92
N VAL A 39 7.25 0.72 5.81
CA VAL A 39 7.09 2.18 5.71
C VAL A 39 7.33 2.61 4.27
N PHE A 40 6.61 3.62 3.79
CA PHE A 40 6.71 4.07 2.38
C PHE A 40 8.13 4.50 2.00
N ARG A 41 8.92 5.02 2.93
CA ARG A 41 10.35 5.34 2.69
C ARG A 41 11.22 4.12 2.34
N ASP A 42 10.79 2.91 2.68
CA ASP A 42 11.51 1.66 2.36
C ASP A 42 11.14 1.14 0.96
N LEU A 43 10.18 1.78 0.27
CA LEU A 43 9.75 1.39 -1.08
C LEU A 43 10.93 1.24 -2.07
N PRO A 44 11.94 2.13 -2.10
CA PRO A 44 13.07 2.00 -3.01
C PRO A 44 13.86 0.71 -2.84
N GLU A 45 13.89 0.13 -1.62
CA GLU A 45 14.59 -1.13 -1.34
C GLU A 45 13.89 -2.34 -1.98
N LEU A 46 12.65 -2.17 -2.44
CA LEU A 46 11.85 -3.24 -3.04
C LEU A 46 12.08 -3.37 -4.56
N PHE A 47 12.79 -2.43 -5.17
CA PHE A 47 13.06 -2.40 -6.60
C PHE A 47 14.38 -3.10 -6.95
N GLN A 48 14.41 -3.66 -8.15
CA GLN A 48 15.64 -4.13 -8.79
C GLN A 48 16.19 -3.05 -9.71
N PRO A 49 17.50 -3.10 -10.04
CA PRO A 49 18.04 -2.26 -11.10
C PRO A 49 17.20 -2.41 -12.38
N HIS A 50 16.93 -1.29 -13.04
CA HIS A 50 16.10 -1.17 -14.26
C HIS A 50 14.58 -1.26 -14.07
N ASP A 51 14.08 -1.34 -12.83
CA ASP A 51 12.65 -1.10 -12.57
C ASP A 51 12.29 0.36 -12.87
N LEU A 52 11.10 0.56 -13.45
CA LEU A 52 10.59 1.89 -13.82
C LEU A 52 9.41 2.27 -12.93
N LEU A 53 9.58 3.35 -12.16
CA LEU A 53 8.49 3.96 -11.41
C LEU A 53 7.86 5.07 -12.23
N VAL A 54 6.59 4.88 -12.63
CA VAL A 54 5.82 5.88 -13.38
C VAL A 54 4.85 6.58 -12.44
N PHE A 55 4.96 7.90 -12.35
CA PHE A 55 3.99 8.76 -11.66
C PHE A 55 3.02 9.38 -12.66
N ASN A 56 1.78 9.61 -12.23
CA ASN A 56 0.74 10.31 -12.99
C ASN A 56 0.59 11.75 -12.47
#